data_AF-A0A5K8A086-F1
#
_entry.id   AF-A0A5K8A086-F1
#
_cell.length_a   1.000
_cell.length_b   1.000
_cell.length_c   1.000
_cell.angle_alpha   90.00
_cell.angle_beta   90.00
_cell.angle_gamma   90.00
#
_symmetry.space_group_name_H-M   'P 1'
#
loop_
_entity.id
_entity.type
_entity.pdbx_description
1 polymer ?
#
loop_
_entity_poly.entity_id
_entity_poly.type
_entity_poly.pdbx_seq_one_letter_code
_entity_poly.pdbx_strand_id
1 'polypeptide(L)'
;MLANFDGFPNSLWLRRYRCPDCNCIIRMKPEGYFRRFQAPIHTILDCLHQRVSSGRWNPELPKSRQRHWLAALKRKALAYFGIGINWLDAFSRLVNMGRIPVSRAI
;
A
#
# COMPACT_ATOMS: atom_id res chain seq x y z
N MET A 1 21.32 -2.56 -2.50
CA MET A 1 20.60 -3.63 -3.23
C MET A 1 19.62 -2.96 -4.17
N LEU A 2 19.51 -3.45 -5.40
CA LEU A 2 18.54 -2.98 -6.38
C LEU A 2 17.12 -3.41 -6.00
N ALA A 3 16.17 -2.50 -6.17
CA ALA A 3 14.75 -2.76 -5.96
C ALA A 3 13.91 -1.97 -6.99
N ASN A 4 12.87 -2.63 -7.52
CA ASN A 4 11.95 -2.02 -8.47
C ASN A 4 10.76 -1.41 -7.74
N PHE A 5 10.40 -0.19 -8.12
CA PHE A 5 9.25 0.55 -7.62
C PHE A 5 8.46 1.09 -8.81
N ASP A 6 7.14 0.98 -8.75
CA ASP A 6 6.26 1.62 -9.71
C ASP A 6 6.49 3.15 -9.61
N GLY A 7 6.54 3.85 -10.74
CA GLY A 7 6.82 5.30 -10.80
C GLY A 7 8.30 5.68 -10.98
N PHE A 8 9.22 4.71 -10.93
CA PHE A 8 10.62 4.92 -11.30
C PHE A 8 10.96 4.17 -12.59
N PRO A 9 11.65 4.81 -13.56
CA PRO A 9 12.01 4.15 -14.82
C PRO A 9 13.10 3.09 -14.63
N ASN A 10 13.91 3.21 -13.58
CA ASN A 10 15.04 2.34 -13.29
C ASN A 10 14.94 1.76 -11.88
N SER A 11 15.59 0.61 -11.66
CA SER A 11 15.77 0.04 -10.32
C SER A 11 16.52 1.01 -9.41
N LEU A 12 16.05 1.13 -8.16
CA LEU A 12 16.68 2.00 -7.17
C LEU A 12 17.70 1.24 -6.32
N TRP A 13 18.87 1.86 -6.13
CA TRP A 13 19.86 1.40 -5.16
C TRP A 13 19.47 1.85 -3.76
N LEU A 14 18.89 0.94 -2.98
CA LEU A 14 18.50 1.21 -1.59
C LEU A 14 19.55 0.70 -0.61
N ARG A 15 19.93 1.58 0.33
CA ARG A 15 20.81 1.27 1.45
C ARG A 15 20.10 0.39 2.47
N ARG A 16 20.87 -0.52 3.07
CA ARG A 16 20.45 -1.37 4.19
C ARG A 16 21.38 -1.06 5.34
N TYR A 17 20.81 -0.75 6.49
CA TYR A 17 21.55 -0.56 7.73
C TYR A 17 21.35 -1.77 8.60
N ARG A 18 22.42 -2.27 9.19
CA ARG A 18 22.37 -3.31 10.22
C ARG A 18 22.62 -2.63 11.56
N CYS A 19 21.70 -2.76 12.50
CA CYS A 19 21.93 -2.30 13.86
C CYS A 19 23.03 -3.17 14.50
N PRO A 20 24.11 -2.57 15.05
CA PRO A 20 25.18 -3.34 15.67
C PRO A 20 24.72 -4.08 16.93
N ASP A 21 23.76 -3.52 17.68
CA ASP A 21 23.32 -4.08 18.97
C ASP A 21 22.33 -5.24 18.80
N CYS A 22 21.30 -5.05 17.97
CA CYS A 22 20.21 -6.03 17.83
C CYS A 22 20.22 -6.79 16.50
N ASN A 23 21.20 -6.53 15.62
CA ASN A 23 21.31 -7.12 14.28
C ASN A 23 20.11 -6.86 13.34
N CYS A 24 19.16 -6.01 13.72
CA CYS A 24 18.00 -5.66 12.89
C CYS A 24 18.46 -4.98 11.59
N ILE A 25 17.88 -5.42 10.47
CA ILE A 25 18.14 -4.84 9.16
C ILE A 25 17.05 -3.81 8.82
N ILE A 26 17.43 -2.54 8.85
CA ILE A 26 16.62 -1.42 8.42
C ILE A 26 16.82 -1.24 6.91
N ARG A 27 15.76 -1.47 6.14
CA ARG A 27 15.75 -1.25 4.69
C ARG A 27 15.13 0.10 4.40
N MET A 28 15.92 0.98 3.76
CA MET A 28 15.42 2.26 3.26
C MET A 28 14.34 2.05 2.21
N LYS A 29 13.54 3.09 1.97
CA LYS A 29 12.46 3.08 1.01
C LYS A 29 12.18 4.51 0.52
N PRO A 30 11.74 4.71 -0.74
CA PRO A 30 11.29 6.02 -1.18
C PRO A 30 10.12 6.51 -0.34
N GLU A 31 10.07 7.81 -0.12
CA GLU A 31 8.95 8.49 0.50
C GLU A 31 7.67 8.29 -0.31
N GLY A 32 6.51 8.23 0.36
CA GLY A 32 5.23 8.02 -0.31
C GLY A 32 4.91 6.57 -0.66
N TYR A 33 5.66 5.59 -0.12
CA TYR A 33 5.37 4.16 -0.31
C TYR A 33 5.18 3.43 1.02
N PHE A 34 4.15 2.58 1.10
CA PHE A 34 3.96 1.71 2.27
C PHE A 34 5.06 0.65 2.41
N ARG A 35 5.39 0.28 3.65
CA ARG A 35 6.32 -0.85 3.92
C ARG A 35 5.85 -2.11 3.17
N ARG A 36 6.75 -2.77 2.43
CA ARG A 36 6.52 -3.95 1.57
C ARG A 36 5.77 -3.71 0.24
N PHE A 37 5.34 -2.49 -0.10
CA PHE A 37 4.66 -2.19 -1.38
C PHE A 37 5.56 -1.51 -2.39
N GLN A 38 5.53 -1.94 -3.64
CA GLN A 38 6.29 -1.32 -4.74
C GLN A 38 5.51 -0.21 -5.44
N ALA A 39 4.21 -0.09 -5.18
CA ALA A 39 3.37 1.00 -5.68
C ALA A 39 3.35 2.18 -4.69
N PRO A 40 3.35 3.43 -5.16
CA PRO A 40 3.18 4.58 -4.28
C PRO A 40 1.77 4.63 -3.70
N ILE A 41 1.64 5.27 -2.54
CA ILE A 41 0.40 5.36 -1.78
C ILE A 41 -0.71 6.02 -2.62
N HIS A 42 -0.39 7.10 -3.33
CA HIS A 42 -1.35 7.80 -4.19
C HIS A 42 -1.85 6.88 -5.31
N THR A 43 -0.97 6.13 -6.01
CA THR A 43 -1.41 5.19 -7.06
C THR A 43 -2.34 4.10 -6.52
N ILE A 44 -2.08 3.59 -5.32
CA ILE A 44 -2.98 2.63 -4.66
C ILE A 44 -4.34 3.28 -4.41
N LEU A 45 -4.36 4.51 -3.88
CA LEU A 45 -5.57 5.27 -3.60
C LEU A 45 -6.36 5.58 -4.88
N ASP A 46 -5.69 6.04 -5.94
CA ASP A 46 -6.28 6.34 -7.24
C ASP A 46 -6.96 5.12 -7.85
N CYS A 47 -6.30 3.94 -7.78
CA CYS A 47 -6.88 2.69 -8.26
C CYS A 47 -8.14 2.31 -7.47
N LEU A 48 -8.13 2.50 -6.15
CA LEU A 48 -9.29 2.23 -5.30
C LEU A 48 -10.42 3.23 -5.60
N HIS A 49 -10.09 4.51 -5.73
CA HIS A 49 -11.03 5.57 -6.07
C HIS A 49 -11.70 5.30 -7.43
N GLN A 50 -10.90 5.04 -8.47
CA GLN A 50 -11.39 4.68 -9.81
C GLN A 50 -12.31 3.45 -9.76
N ARG A 51 -11.94 2.43 -8.98
CA ARG A 51 -12.77 1.24 -8.82
C ARG A 51 -14.11 1.54 -8.15
N VAL A 52 -14.13 2.41 -7.15
CA VAL A 52 -15.34 2.81 -6.43
C VAL A 52 -16.22 3.70 -7.29
N SER A 53 -15.65 4.68 -8.00
CA SER A 53 -16.41 5.67 -8.77
C SER A 53 -16.91 5.14 -10.13
N SER A 54 -16.07 4.39 -10.85
CA SER A 54 -16.37 3.96 -12.22
C SER A 54 -16.69 2.47 -12.35
N GLY A 55 -16.44 1.69 -11.29
CA GLY A 55 -16.51 0.23 -11.37
C GLY A 55 -15.41 -0.40 -12.22
N ARG A 56 -14.41 0.35 -12.70
CA ARG A 56 -13.32 -0.17 -13.54
C ARG A 56 -12.00 -0.24 -12.79
N TRP A 57 -11.13 -1.15 -13.21
CA TRP A 57 -9.75 -1.22 -12.72
C TRP A 57 -8.85 -0.34 -13.57
N ASN A 58 -7.76 0.17 -13.01
CA ASN A 58 -6.73 0.85 -13.80
C ASN A 58 -6.15 -0.15 -14.82
N PRO A 59 -6.19 0.12 -16.15
CA PRO A 59 -5.68 -0.79 -17.16
C PRO A 59 -4.15 -0.90 -17.19
N GLU A 60 -3.42 0.07 -16.65
CA GLU A 60 -1.96 0.13 -16.64
C GLU A 60 -1.34 -0.78 -15.58
N LEU A 61 -2.15 -1.28 -14.64
CA LEU A 61 -1.68 -2.12 -13.54
C LEU A 61 -2.33 -3.51 -13.56
N PRO A 62 -1.63 -4.55 -13.09
CA PRO A 62 -2.20 -5.88 -12.99
C PRO A 62 -3.47 -5.90 -12.13
N LYS A 63 -4.59 -6.37 -12.71
CA LYS A 63 -5.89 -6.48 -12.03
C LYS A 63 -5.81 -7.30 -10.74
N SER A 64 -4.98 -8.34 -10.70
CA SER A 64 -4.77 -9.18 -9.51
C SER A 64 -4.23 -8.39 -8.32
N ARG A 65 -3.28 -7.48 -8.56
CA ARG A 65 -2.68 -6.60 -7.55
C ARG A 65 -3.74 -5.65 -6.97
N GLN A 66 -4.52 -5.01 -7.85
CA GLN A 66 -5.57 -4.07 -7.45
C GLN A 66 -6.71 -4.76 -6.68
N ARG A 67 -7.15 -5.95 -7.12
CA ARG A 67 -8.11 -6.78 -6.39
C ARG A 67 -7.60 -7.13 -4.99
N HIS A 68 -6.31 -7.44 -4.87
CA HIS A 68 -5.70 -7.74 -3.58
C HIS A 68 -5.76 -6.56 -2.63
N TRP A 69 -5.42 -5.35 -3.12
CA TRP A 69 -5.51 -4.13 -2.34
C TRP A 69 -6.94 -3.87 -1.82
N LEU A 70 -7.93 -3.96 -2.71
CA LEU A 70 -9.33 -3.76 -2.31
C LEU A 70 -9.80 -4.80 -1.31
N ALA A 71 -9.47 -6.08 -1.52
CA ALA A 71 -9.86 -7.16 -0.59
C ALA A 71 -9.21 -6.99 0.79
N ALA A 72 -7.97 -6.54 0.86
CA ALA A 72 -7.30 -6.23 2.12
C ALA A 72 -7.94 -5.03 2.82
N LEU A 73 -8.21 -3.95 2.08
CA LEU A 73 -8.88 -2.76 2.60
C LEU A 73 -10.25 -3.08 3.17
N LYS A 74 -11.10 -3.81 2.45
CA LYS A 74 -12.43 -4.21 2.94
C LYS A 74 -12.36 -4.98 4.26
N ARG A 75 -11.44 -5.94 4.35
CA ARG A 75 -11.26 -6.74 5.58
C ARG A 75 -10.82 -5.87 6.75
N LYS A 76 -9.86 -4.96 6.54
CA LYS A 76 -9.41 -4.04 7.60
C LYS A 76 -10.46 -3.02 7.97
N ALA A 77 -11.13 -2.42 7.00
CA ALA A 77 -12.21 -1.47 7.23
C ALA A 77 -13.32 -2.10 8.08
N LEU A 78 -13.72 -3.34 7.75
CA LEU A 78 -14.68 -4.09 8.54
C LEU A 78 -14.16 -4.37 9.96
N ALA A 79 -12.91 -4.81 10.12
CA ALA A 79 -12.34 -5.15 11.41
C ALA A 79 -12.17 -3.94 12.35
N TYR A 80 -11.87 -2.76 11.82
CA TYR A 80 -11.61 -1.55 12.61
C TYR A 80 -12.84 -0.66 12.78
N PHE A 81 -13.77 -0.64 11.81
CA PHE A 81 -14.88 0.33 11.78
C PHE A 81 -16.27 -0.30 11.62
N GLY A 82 -16.35 -1.62 11.42
CA GLY A 82 -17.64 -2.31 11.24
C GLY A 82 -18.25 -2.15 9.84
N ILE A 83 -19.54 -2.45 9.75
CA ILE A 83 -20.31 -2.47 8.49
C ILE A 83 -20.72 -1.04 8.12
N GLY A 84 -20.79 -0.75 6.81
CA GLY A 84 -21.33 0.51 6.29
C GLY A 84 -20.31 1.66 6.16
N ILE A 85 -19.05 1.45 6.59
CA ILE A 85 -18.00 2.45 6.40
C ILE A 85 -17.67 2.62 4.90
N ASN A 86 -17.55 3.88 4.46
CA ASN A 86 -17.00 4.19 3.16
C ASN A 86 -15.53 3.72 3.10
N TRP A 87 -15.18 2.92 2.10
CA TRP A 87 -13.85 2.32 2.03
C TRP A 87 -12.72 3.34 1.82
N LEU A 88 -12.99 4.46 1.15
CA LEU A 88 -12.00 5.53 0.95
C LEU A 88 -11.76 6.29 2.26
N ASP A 89 -12.82 6.57 3.02
CA ASP A 89 -12.69 7.18 4.35
C ASP A 89 -11.95 6.23 5.30
N ALA A 90 -12.26 4.93 5.25
CA ALA A 90 -11.56 3.90 6.01
C ALA A 90 -10.06 3.83 5.64
N PHE A 91 -9.71 4.02 4.38
CA PHE A 91 -8.31 4.08 3.94
C PHE A 91 -7.57 5.22 4.64
N SER A 92 -8.09 6.45 4.56
CA SER A 92 -7.48 7.63 5.18
C SER A 92 -7.38 7.48 6.71
N ARG A 93 -8.43 6.98 7.36
CA ARG A 93 -8.41 6.71 8.81
C ARG A 93 -7.35 5.67 9.20
N LEU A 94 -7.23 4.57 8.46
CA LEU A 94 -6.21 3.55 8.72
C LEU A 94 -4.80 4.12 8.55
N VAL A 95 -4.56 4.95 7.54
CA VAL A 95 -3.26 5.64 7.36
C VAL A 95 -2.96 6.54 8.55
N ASN A 96 -3.93 7.35 9.00
CA ASN A 96 -3.77 8.23 10.16
C ASN A 96 -3.50 7.46 11.47
N MET A 97 -3.99 6.22 11.57
CA MET A 97 -3.68 5.30 12.67
C MET A 97 -2.31 4.61 12.55
N GLY A 98 -1.49 4.97 11.57
CA GLY A 98 -0.20 4.32 11.30
C GLY A 98 -0.33 2.91 10.74
N ARG A 99 -1.50 2.52 10.22
CA ARG A 99 -1.75 1.20 9.63
C ARG A 99 -1.64 1.26 8.12
N ILE A 100 -1.20 0.15 7.52
CA ILE A 100 -1.20 0.00 6.06
C ILE A 100 -2.56 -0.57 5.63
N PRO A 101 -3.43 0.21 4.95
CA PRO A 101 -4.82 -0.17 4.72
C PRO A 101 -4.97 -1.39 3.81
N VAL A 102 -4.01 -1.60 2.90
CA VAL A 102 -4.03 -2.64 1.87
C VAL A 102 -3.13 -3.83 2.22
N SER A 103 -2.59 -3.89 3.44
CA SER A 103 -1.82 -5.03 3.94
C SER A 103 -2.75 -6.14 4.42
N ARG A 104 -2.35 -7.41 4.23
CA ARG A 104 -3.08 -8.56 4.80
C ARG A 104 -2.90 -8.71 6.31
N ALA A 105 -1.82 -8.18 6.88
CA ALA A 105 -1.57 -8.25 8.32
C ALA A 105 -2.54 -7.32 9.05
N ILE A 106 -3.34 -7.85 9.98
CA ILE A 106 -4.35 -7.09 10.73
C ILE A 106 -3.69 -6.16 11.75
#